data_AF-A0A259K3B7-F1
#
_entry.id   AF-A0A259K3B7-F1
#
_cell.length_a   1.000
_cell.length_b   1.000
_cell.length_c   1.000
_cell.angle_alpha   90.00
_cell.angle_beta   90.00
_cell.angle_gamma   90.00
#
_symmetry.space_group_name_H-M   'P 1'
#
loop_
_entity.id
_entity.type
_entity.pdbx_description
1 polymer ?
#
loop_
_entity_poly.entity_id
_entity_poly.type
_entity_poly.pdbx_seq_one_letter_code
_entity_poly.pdbx_strand_id
1 'polypeptide(L)'
;MSAEISPLWLRAEDTQDGDRRFFLPWLWRARLAAADGVFAVELARDTAQGIEPLELRFLSLDGRPLGHGTIAAPVAALALPRGTTTLVAARGAGLRLGLYPRGKLWLKLHAFAHGRFPGLPPHRRWRAAGAAARDLRGMHASLFADSPARQIQATRR
;
A
#
# COMPACT_ATOMS: atom_id res chain seq x y z
N MET A 1 -10.61 -15.48 16.92
CA MET A 1 -10.16 -15.54 15.52
C MET A 1 -10.08 -14.12 15.00
N SER A 2 -8.89 -13.62 14.67
CA SER A 2 -8.72 -12.25 14.15
C SER A 2 -9.20 -12.19 12.71
N ALA A 3 -9.95 -11.16 12.33
CA ALA A 3 -10.36 -10.96 10.94
C ALA A 3 -9.15 -10.51 10.12
N GLU A 4 -8.77 -11.29 9.12
CA GLU A 4 -7.68 -10.95 8.21
C GLU A 4 -8.25 -10.09 7.07
N ILE A 5 -7.83 -8.82 7.01
CA ILE A 5 -8.16 -7.92 5.90
C ILE A 5 -6.99 -7.95 4.93
N SER A 6 -7.16 -8.57 3.77
CA SER A 6 -6.11 -8.56 2.74
C SER A 6 -5.94 -7.16 2.15
N PRO A 7 -4.71 -6.77 1.74
CA PRO A 7 -4.49 -5.52 1.04
C PRO A 7 -5.08 -5.59 -0.38
N LEU A 8 -5.23 -4.43 -1.02
CA LEU A 8 -5.48 -4.37 -2.46
C LEU A 8 -4.18 -4.66 -3.21
N TRP A 9 -4.03 -5.89 -3.70
CA TRP A 9 -2.86 -6.29 -4.50
C TRP A 9 -2.81 -5.50 -5.80
N LEU A 10 -1.67 -4.87 -6.05
CA LEU A 10 -1.42 -4.13 -7.27
C LEU A 10 -1.27 -5.08 -8.45
N ARG A 11 -1.79 -4.66 -9.61
CA ARG A 11 -1.40 -5.28 -10.88
C ARG A 11 0.10 -5.07 -11.04
N ALA A 12 0.80 -6.14 -11.39
CA ALA A 12 2.23 -6.13 -11.61
C ALA A 12 2.59 -6.80 -12.94
N GLU A 13 3.68 -6.33 -13.54
CA GLU A 13 4.28 -6.90 -14.75
C GLU A 13 5.79 -6.99 -14.57
N ASP A 14 6.35 -8.13 -14.93
CA ASP A 14 7.80 -8.34 -14.95
C ASP A 14 8.38 -7.72 -16.24
N THR A 15 9.53 -7.06 -16.13
CA THR A 15 10.25 -6.51 -17.28
C THR A 15 11.33 -7.49 -17.76
N GLN A 16 11.83 -7.27 -18.97
CA GLN A 16 12.91 -8.08 -19.54
C GLN A 16 14.22 -7.99 -18.74
N ASP A 17 14.42 -6.88 -18.02
CA ASP A 17 15.60 -6.64 -17.17
C ASP A 17 15.49 -7.30 -15.78
N GLY A 18 14.40 -8.01 -15.50
CA GLY A 18 14.11 -8.62 -14.20
C GLY A 18 13.57 -7.63 -13.14
N ASP A 19 13.26 -6.39 -13.55
CA ASP A 19 12.50 -5.46 -12.71
C ASP A 19 11.03 -5.88 -12.67
N ARG A 20 10.31 -5.40 -11.65
CA ARG A 20 8.86 -5.54 -11.58
C ARG A 20 8.18 -4.20 -11.47
N ARG A 21 7.23 -3.96 -12.36
CA ARG A 21 6.41 -2.73 -12.40
C ARG A 21 5.09 -2.99 -11.73
N PHE A 22 4.68 -2.11 -10.84
CA PHE A 22 3.40 -2.14 -10.16
C PHE A 22 2.57 -0.93 -10.54
N PHE A 23 1.33 -1.14 -10.95
CA PHE A 23 0.46 -0.09 -11.45
C PHE A 23 -0.55 0.33 -10.39
N LEU A 24 -0.60 1.63 -10.10
CA LEU A 24 -1.56 2.16 -9.14
C LEU A 24 -2.99 2.14 -9.71
N PRO A 25 -4.00 1.79 -8.89
CA PRO A 25 -5.40 1.91 -9.27
C PRO A 25 -5.74 3.34 -9.69
N TRP A 26 -6.68 3.49 -10.64
CA TRP A 26 -7.04 4.79 -11.21
C TRP A 26 -7.46 5.83 -10.15
N LEU A 27 -8.20 5.43 -9.11
CA LEU A 27 -8.61 6.31 -8.02
C LEU A 27 -7.41 6.92 -7.29
N TRP A 28 -6.32 6.17 -7.16
CA TRP A 28 -5.13 6.59 -6.44
C TRP A 28 -4.25 7.47 -7.31
N ARG A 29 -4.19 7.15 -8.61
CA ARG A 29 -3.60 8.03 -9.62
C ARG A 29 -4.29 9.39 -9.63
N ALA A 30 -5.63 9.42 -9.62
CA ALA A 30 -6.41 10.67 -9.55
C ALA A 30 -6.11 11.46 -8.28
N ARG A 31 -6.03 10.79 -7.12
CA ARG A 31 -5.63 11.44 -5.86
C ARG A 31 -4.22 12.01 -5.94
N LEU A 32 -3.27 11.25 -6.48
CA LEU A 32 -1.87 11.65 -6.61
C LEU A 32 -1.67 12.69 -7.70
N ALA A 33 -2.58 12.87 -8.65
CA ALA A 33 -2.52 13.98 -9.59
C ALA A 33 -2.67 15.34 -8.89
N ALA A 34 -3.44 15.39 -7.80
CA ALA A 34 -3.70 16.62 -7.05
C ALA A 34 -2.61 16.94 -6.02
N ALA A 35 -2.07 15.94 -5.31
CA ALA A 35 -1.10 16.16 -4.24
C ALA A 35 -0.25 14.92 -3.94
N ASP A 36 0.86 15.12 -3.22
CA ASP A 36 1.63 14.04 -2.60
C ASP A 36 0.74 13.20 -1.66
N GLY A 37 1.06 11.91 -1.49
CA GLY A 37 0.26 11.00 -0.68
C GLY A 37 1.10 10.05 0.17
N VAL A 38 0.59 9.63 1.32
CA VAL A 38 1.20 8.58 2.15
C VAL A 38 0.24 7.41 2.27
N PHE A 39 0.73 6.22 1.97
CA PHE A 39 -0.04 4.98 1.88
C PHE A 39 0.59 3.90 2.76
N ALA A 40 -0.25 3.06 3.36
CA ALA A 40 0.21 1.84 3.98
C ALA A 40 0.33 0.77 2.89
N VAL A 41 1.50 0.16 2.80
CA VAL A 41 1.86 -0.81 1.78
C VAL A 41 2.26 -2.11 2.44
N GLU A 42 1.88 -3.21 1.83
CA GLU A 42 2.26 -4.56 2.23
C GLU A 42 3.10 -5.19 1.14
N LEU A 43 4.24 -5.74 1.52
CA LEU A 43 5.13 -6.49 0.66
C LEU A 43 4.99 -7.98 1.00
N ALA A 44 4.51 -8.75 0.02
CA ALA A 44 4.58 -10.19 0.03
C ALA A 44 5.64 -10.66 -0.98
N ARG A 45 6.37 -11.71 -0.63
CA ARG A 45 7.36 -12.36 -1.49
C ARG A 45 6.94 -13.82 -1.69
N ASP A 46 6.93 -14.28 -2.92
CA ASP A 46 6.61 -15.68 -3.23
C ASP A 46 7.79 -16.62 -2.87
N THR A 47 8.98 -16.06 -2.66
CA THR A 47 10.21 -16.78 -2.29
C THR A 47 10.72 -16.36 -0.91
N ALA A 48 11.33 -17.29 -0.18
CA ALA A 48 11.96 -17.08 1.14
C ALA A 48 13.26 -16.25 1.08
N GLN A 49 13.31 -15.24 0.21
CA GLN A 49 14.44 -14.32 0.12
C GLN A 49 14.42 -13.35 1.30
N GLY A 50 15.61 -13.03 1.79
CA GLY A 50 15.84 -12.31 3.04
C GLY A 50 15.12 -10.95 3.14
N ILE A 51 15.12 -10.43 4.37
CA ILE A 51 14.51 -9.16 4.79
C ILE A 51 15.39 -7.98 4.33
N GLU A 52 15.82 -7.99 3.07
CA GLU A 52 16.53 -6.84 2.53
C GLU A 52 15.52 -5.72 2.22
N PRO A 53 15.86 -4.46 2.55
CA PRO A 53 15.05 -3.33 2.17
C PRO A 53 14.82 -3.31 0.65
N LEU A 54 13.55 -3.22 0.24
CA LEU A 54 13.18 -3.11 -1.16
C LEU A 54 13.19 -1.64 -1.58
N GLU A 55 14.10 -1.31 -2.49
CA GLU A 55 14.12 -0.01 -3.17
C GLU A 55 13.06 0.05 -4.28
N LEU A 56 12.30 1.15 -4.31
CA LEU A 56 11.28 1.43 -5.29
C LEU A 56 11.57 2.76 -5.99
N ARG A 57 11.43 2.77 -7.32
CA ARG A 57 11.40 4.00 -8.12
C ARG A 57 9.95 4.37 -8.41
N PHE A 58 9.64 5.66 -8.35
CA PHE A 58 8.31 6.19 -8.63
C PHE A 58 8.31 6.86 -9.99
N LEU A 59 7.40 6.45 -10.86
CA LEU A 59 7.30 6.95 -12.22
C LEU A 59 5.96 7.64 -12.47
N SER A 60 5.99 8.68 -13.31
CA SER A 60 4.79 9.30 -13.87
C SER A 60 4.13 8.41 -14.92
N LEU A 61 2.96 8.84 -15.44
CA LEU A 61 2.28 8.16 -16.55
C LEU A 61 3.18 7.96 -17.77
N ASP A 62 4.00 8.97 -18.08
CA ASP A 62 4.89 8.98 -19.24
C ASP A 62 6.24 8.30 -18.95
N GLY A 63 6.37 7.62 -17.80
CA GLY A 63 7.58 6.93 -17.39
C GLY A 63 8.68 7.82 -16.79
N ARG A 64 8.43 9.12 -16.60
CA ARG A 64 9.42 10.05 -16.01
C ARG A 64 9.66 9.69 -14.54
N PRO A 65 10.91 9.62 -14.05
CA PRO A 65 11.19 9.43 -12.64
C PRO A 65 10.75 10.64 -11.81
N LEU A 66 10.00 10.36 -10.74
CA LEU A 66 9.47 11.34 -9.80
C LEU A 66 10.14 11.25 -8.42
N GLY A 67 10.79 10.13 -8.11
CA GLY A 67 11.48 9.91 -6.85
C GLY A 67 11.73 8.43 -6.57
N HIS A 68 12.13 8.14 -5.34
CA HIS A 68 12.36 6.79 -4.85
C HIS A 68 11.87 6.65 -3.41
N GLY A 69 11.74 5.41 -2.94
CA GLY A 69 11.46 5.10 -1.55
C GLY A 69 11.72 3.64 -1.24
N THR A 70 11.81 3.33 0.05
CA THR A 70 12.27 2.01 0.51
C THR A 70 11.21 1.35 1.37
N ILE A 71 11.05 0.03 1.21
CA ILE A 71 10.22 -0.82 2.07
C ILE A 71 11.15 -1.76 2.85
N ALA A 72 11.37 -1.46 4.14
CA ALA A 72 12.25 -2.24 5.01
C ALA A 72 11.51 -3.25 5.92
N ALA A 73 10.19 -3.32 5.83
CA ALA A 73 9.35 -4.21 6.63
C ALA A 73 8.21 -4.79 5.78
N PRO A 74 7.62 -5.95 6.17
CA PRO A 74 6.49 -6.54 5.45
C PRO A 74 5.31 -5.59 5.29
N VAL A 75 5.08 -4.70 6.26
CA VAL A 75 4.12 -3.61 6.17
C VAL A 75 4.83 -2.30 6.48
N ALA A 76 4.72 -1.32 5.59
CA ALA A 76 5.41 -0.04 5.71
C ALA A 76 4.52 1.13 5.27
N ALA A 77 4.93 2.34 5.64
CA ALA A 77 4.39 3.57 5.11
C ALA A 77 5.23 4.05 3.93
N LEU A 78 4.59 4.27 2.77
CA LEU A 78 5.25 4.77 1.57
C LEU A 78 4.71 6.16 1.21
N ALA A 79 5.60 7.13 1.14
CA ALA A 79 5.31 8.46 0.61
C ALA A 79 5.46 8.44 -0.91
N LEU A 80 4.39 8.75 -1.63
CA LEU A 80 4.34 8.81 -3.07
C LEU A 80 4.22 10.26 -3.53
N PRO A 81 5.15 10.75 -4.38
CA PRO A 81 5.07 12.07 -4.98
C PRO A 81 3.84 12.27 -5.85
N ARG A 82 3.41 13.53 -5.99
CA ARG A 82 2.38 13.96 -6.92
C ARG A 82 2.70 13.47 -8.33
N GLY A 83 1.70 12.89 -9.00
CA GLY A 83 1.79 12.37 -10.36
C GLY A 83 2.30 10.92 -10.46
N THR A 84 2.60 10.26 -9.34
CA THR A 84 3.01 8.84 -9.36
C THR A 84 1.89 7.97 -9.90
N THR A 85 2.20 7.14 -10.91
CA THR A 85 1.28 6.17 -11.50
C THR A 85 1.80 4.73 -11.41
N THR A 86 3.12 4.58 -11.41
CA THR A 86 3.80 3.29 -11.47
C THR A 86 4.94 3.25 -10.45
N LEU A 87 5.09 2.12 -9.79
CA LEU A 87 6.22 1.82 -8.90
C LEU A 87 7.09 0.76 -9.57
N VAL A 88 8.40 0.87 -9.49
CA VAL A 88 9.33 -0.12 -10.06
C VAL A 88 10.26 -0.64 -8.99
N ALA A 89 10.23 -1.95 -8.78
CA ALA A 89 11.17 -2.68 -7.94
C ALA A 89 12.28 -3.27 -8.81
N ALA A 90 13.53 -2.96 -8.47
CA ALA A 90 14.66 -3.64 -9.09
C ALA A 90 14.73 -5.09 -8.62
N ARG A 91 15.01 -6.03 -9.54
CA ARG A 91 15.04 -7.48 -9.23
C ARG A 91 13.76 -7.97 -8.54
N GLY A 92 12.62 -7.45 -9.01
CA GLY A 92 11.34 -7.59 -8.32
C GLY A 92 10.56 -8.85 -8.64
N ALA A 93 11.10 -9.80 -9.40
CA ALA A 93 10.40 -11.02 -9.79
C ALA A 93 9.83 -11.77 -8.57
N GLY A 94 8.55 -12.16 -8.62
CA GLY A 94 7.88 -12.85 -7.51
C GLY A 94 7.50 -11.95 -6.31
N LEU A 95 7.66 -10.63 -6.42
CA LEU A 95 7.18 -9.68 -5.41
C LEU A 95 5.74 -9.28 -5.67
N ARG A 96 4.98 -9.11 -4.58
CA ARG A 96 3.62 -8.59 -4.60
C ARG A 96 3.56 -7.38 -3.68
N LEU A 97 3.07 -6.28 -4.21
CA LEU A 97 2.78 -5.08 -3.44
C LEU A 97 1.28 -4.92 -3.30
N GLY A 98 0.83 -4.82 -2.05
CA GLY A 98 -0.54 -4.55 -1.68
C GLY A 98 -0.64 -3.16 -1.07
N LEU A 99 -1.77 -2.49 -1.26
CA LEU A 99 -2.00 -1.18 -0.66
C LEU A 99 -3.30 -1.16 0.14
N TYR A 100 -3.31 -0.38 1.21
CA TYR A 100 -4.50 -0.17 2.05
C TYR A 100 -5.12 1.22 1.86
N PRO A 101 -6.45 1.32 1.75
CA PRO A 101 -7.13 2.62 1.74
C PRO A 101 -7.03 3.30 3.12
N ARG A 102 -6.84 4.62 3.13
CA ARG A 102 -6.64 5.38 4.38
C ARG A 102 -7.95 5.90 5.01
N GLY A 103 -8.97 6.19 4.20
CA GLY A 103 -10.21 6.80 4.68
C GLY A 103 -11.00 5.88 5.61
N LYS A 104 -11.60 6.40 6.69
CA LYS A 104 -12.39 5.59 7.66
C LYS A 104 -13.47 4.77 6.97
N LEU A 105 -14.25 5.41 6.10
CA LEU A 105 -15.33 4.77 5.36
C LEU A 105 -14.78 3.77 4.34
N TRP A 106 -13.77 4.18 3.56
CA TRP A 106 -13.14 3.33 2.56
C TRP A 106 -12.48 2.09 3.16
N LEU A 107 -11.80 2.21 4.29
CA LEU A 107 -11.17 1.08 4.97
C LEU A 107 -12.22 0.12 5.54
N LYS A 108 -13.36 0.64 6.03
CA LYS A 108 -14.47 -0.22 6.44
C LYS A 108 -15.11 -0.95 5.27
N LEU A 109 -15.35 -0.25 4.15
CA LEU A 109 -15.88 -0.86 2.93
C LEU A 109 -14.93 -1.93 2.39
N HIS A 110 -13.62 -1.63 2.36
CA HIS A 110 -12.57 -2.57 1.99
C HIS A 110 -12.54 -3.77 2.92
N ALA A 111 -12.56 -3.55 4.24
CA ALA A 111 -12.62 -4.62 5.23
C ALA A 111 -13.87 -5.49 5.07
N PHE A 112 -15.02 -4.90 4.72
CA PHE A 112 -16.24 -5.65 4.50
C PHE A 112 -16.20 -6.49 3.21
N ALA A 113 -15.62 -5.94 2.14
CA ALA A 113 -15.52 -6.61 0.83
C ALA A 113 -14.41 -7.67 0.77
N HIS A 114 -13.28 -7.42 1.41
CA HIS A 114 -12.05 -8.23 1.29
C HIS A 114 -11.64 -8.93 2.58
N GLY A 115 -12.31 -8.65 3.70
CA GLY A 115 -12.02 -9.29 4.99
C GLY A 115 -12.61 -10.70 5.09
N ARG A 116 -11.87 -11.59 5.74
CA ARG A 116 -12.34 -12.94 6.06
C ARG A 116 -12.98 -12.95 7.46
N PHE A 117 -14.27 -13.28 7.50
CA PHE A 117 -15.07 -13.34 8.74
C PHE A 117 -15.71 -14.72 8.90
N PRO A 118 -14.92 -15.77 9.21
CA PRO A 118 -15.43 -17.12 9.33
C PRO A 118 -16.50 -17.22 10.43
N GLY A 119 -17.58 -17.95 10.15
CA GLY A 119 -18.67 -18.19 11.11
C GLY A 119 -19.60 -17.00 11.39
N LEU A 120 -19.43 -15.84 10.74
CA LEU A 120 -20.31 -14.68 10.96
C LEU A 120 -21.39 -14.51 9.87
N PRO A 121 -22.66 -14.29 10.27
CA PRO A 121 -23.74 -13.99 9.33
C PRO A 121 -23.58 -12.59 8.72
N PRO A 122 -24.11 -12.34 7.50
CA PRO A 122 -23.86 -11.10 6.73
C PRO A 122 -24.07 -9.79 7.50
N HIS A 123 -25.14 -9.69 8.29
CA HIS A 123 -25.46 -8.50 9.07
C HIS A 123 -24.45 -8.22 10.20
N ARG A 124 -23.79 -9.25 10.75
CA ARG A 124 -22.71 -9.08 11.75
C ARG A 124 -21.35 -8.79 11.11
N ARG A 125 -21.14 -9.16 9.84
CA ARG A 125 -19.91 -8.85 9.10
C ARG A 125 -19.66 -7.36 8.98
N TRP A 126 -20.70 -6.53 8.84
CA TRP A 126 -20.55 -5.07 8.80
C TRP A 126 -19.95 -4.49 10.10
N ARG A 127 -20.38 -5.04 11.25
CA ARG A 127 -19.86 -4.62 12.56
C ARG A 127 -18.43 -5.13 12.77
N ALA A 128 -18.18 -6.39 12.41
CA ALA A 128 -16.85 -6.98 12.48
C ALA A 128 -15.83 -6.27 11.57
N ALA A 129 -16.23 -5.94 10.34
CA ALA A 129 -15.43 -5.12 9.42
C ALA A 129 -15.15 -3.73 9.97
N GLY A 130 -16.12 -3.14 10.70
CA GLY A 130 -15.93 -1.87 11.39
C GLY A 130 -14.86 -1.94 12.50
N ALA A 131 -14.85 -3.02 13.29
CA ALA A 131 -13.84 -3.24 14.33
C ALA A 131 -12.45 -3.49 13.71
N ALA A 132 -12.36 -4.42 12.75
CA ALA A 132 -11.11 -4.74 12.08
C ALA A 132 -10.53 -3.52 11.33
N ALA A 133 -11.36 -2.70 10.69
CA ALA A 133 -10.92 -1.45 10.05
C ALA A 133 -10.42 -0.40 11.07
N ARG A 134 -10.98 -0.38 12.29
CA ARG A 134 -10.50 0.50 13.37
C ARG A 134 -9.11 0.06 13.84
N ASP A 135 -8.91 -1.23 14.06
CA ASP A 135 -7.64 -1.78 14.53
C ASP A 135 -6.54 -1.57 13.49
N LEU A 136 -6.83 -1.90 12.23
CA LEU A 136 -5.93 -1.68 11.10
C LEU A 136 -5.60 -0.20 10.90
N ARG A 137 -6.56 0.71 11.10
CA ARG A 137 -6.31 2.15 11.09
C ARG A 137 -5.39 2.58 12.23
N GLY A 138 -5.51 1.97 13.41
CA GLY A 138 -4.62 2.20 14.54
C GLY A 138 -3.17 1.83 14.19
N MET A 139 -2.98 0.63 13.64
CA MET A 139 -1.68 0.17 13.14
C MET A 139 -1.11 1.11 12.07
N HIS A 140 -1.91 1.49 11.07
CA HIS A 140 -1.47 2.43 10.03
C HIS A 140 -1.10 3.80 10.60
N ALA A 141 -1.82 4.28 11.62
CA ALA A 141 -1.50 5.55 12.26
C ALA A 141 -0.14 5.51 12.96
N SER A 142 0.20 4.40 13.63
CA SER A 142 1.53 4.18 14.20
C SER A 142 2.61 4.14 13.11
N LEU A 143 2.41 3.33 12.06
CA LEU A 143 3.33 3.28 10.91
C LEU A 143 3.58 4.66 10.30
N PHE A 144 2.54 5.48 10.15
CA PHE A 144 2.69 6.84 9.62
C PHE A 144 3.38 7.79 10.59
N ALA A 145 3.19 7.61 11.91
CA ALA A 145 3.85 8.42 12.92
C ALA A 145 5.36 8.19 12.95
N ASP A 146 5.80 6.95 12.75
CA ASP A 146 7.20 6.53 12.80
C ASP A 146 7.90 6.62 11.44
N SER A 147 7.15 6.91 10.36
CA SER A 147 7.70 6.96 9.01
C SER A 147 8.50 8.24 8.73
N PRO A 148 9.60 8.15 7.94
CA PRO A 148 10.30 9.32 7.39
C PRO A 148 9.39 10.26 6.59
N ALA A 149 8.22 9.77 6.12
CA ALA A 149 7.23 10.57 5.40
C ALA A 149 6.65 11.74 6.23
N ARG A 150 6.74 11.71 7.57
CA ARG A 150 6.41 12.86 8.41
C ARG A 150 7.37 14.03 8.19
N GLN A 151 8.64 13.78 7.90
CA GLN A 151 9.62 14.83 7.66
C GLN A 151 9.26 15.61 6.40
N ILE A 152 8.88 14.93 5.31
CA ILE A 152 8.43 15.59 4.06
C ILE A 152 7.18 16.46 4.26
N GLN A 153 6.25 16.07 5.15
CA GLN A 153 5.06 16.87 5.47
C GLN A 153 5.33 18.02 6.46
N ALA A 154 6.34 17.89 7.33
CA ALA A 154 6.70 18.90 8.32
C ALA A 154 7.57 20.03 7.75
N THR A 155 8.39 19.78 6.72
CA THR A 155 9.27 20.80 6.11
C THR A 155 8.56 21.72 5.11
N ARG A 156 7.26 21.52 4.85
CA ARG A 156 6.47 22.30 3.87
C ARG A 156 5.28 23.06 4.48
N ARG A 157 5.24 23.21 5.79
CA ARG A 157 4.39 24.20 6.47
C ARG A 157 5.22 25.41 6.83
#